data_AF-A0A2A2A8E8-F1
#
_entry.id   AF-A0A2A2A8E8-F1
#
_cell.length_a   1.000
_cell.length_b   1.000
_cell.length_c   1.000
_cell.angle_alpha   90.00
_cell.angle_beta   90.00
_cell.angle_gamma   90.00
#
_symmetry.space_group_name_H-M   'P 1'
#
loop_
_entity.id
_entity.type
_entity.pdbx_description
1 polymer ?
#
loop_
_entity_poly.entity_id
_entity_poly.type
_entity_poly.pdbx_seq_one_letter_code
_entity_poly.pdbx_strand_id
1 'polypeptide(L)'
;MQTKLTLRLDAELIRQAKAYAERDGRSVSELVAAYFARLTQPQPPQAPPAAAAPRTRGLLGALQGSPLDEDDYRQHLLQKHG
;
A
#
# COMPACT_ATOMS: atom_id res chain seq x y z
N MET A 1 -19.29 4.24 -22.00
CA MET A 1 -19.98 2.98 -22.39
C MET A 1 -19.85 2.00 -21.23
N GLN A 2 -20.91 1.25 -20.89
CA GLN A 2 -20.84 0.22 -19.86
C GLN A 2 -20.72 -1.15 -20.54
N THR A 3 -19.67 -1.90 -20.23
CA THR A 3 -19.40 -3.22 -20.79
C THR A 3 -19.31 -4.25 -19.67
N LYS A 4 -19.65 -5.51 -19.97
CA LYS A 4 -19.64 -6.61 -19.00
C LYS A 4 -18.34 -7.42 -19.11
N LEU A 5 -17.73 -7.69 -17.96
CA LEU A 5 -16.60 -8.60 -17.82
C LEU A 5 -17.09 -9.85 -17.06
N THR A 6 -16.90 -11.02 -17.66
CA THR A 6 -17.25 -12.31 -17.02
C THR A 6 -15.96 -13.05 -16.68
N LEU A 7 -15.80 -13.42 -15.41
CA LEU A 7 -14.64 -14.15 -14.90
C LEU A 7 -15.05 -15.59 -14.55
N ARG A 8 -14.19 -16.57 -14.85
CA ARG A 8 -14.34 -17.95 -14.35
C ARG A 8 -13.49 -18.07 -13.09
N LEU A 9 -14.14 -18.35 -11.96
CA LEU A 9 -13.55 -18.38 -10.64
C LEU A 9 -14.09 -19.62 -9.90
N ASP A 10 -13.35 -20.06 -8.89
CA ASP A 10 -13.82 -21.11 -8.01
C ASP A 10 -15.08 -20.68 -7.23
N ALA A 11 -16.01 -21.60 -7.01
CA ALA A 11 -17.28 -21.32 -6.35
C ALA A 11 -17.09 -20.88 -4.88
N GLU A 12 -16.10 -21.42 -4.19
CA GLU A 12 -15.71 -21.03 -2.84
C GLU A 12 -15.27 -19.57 -2.80
N LEU A 13 -14.41 -19.19 -3.75
CA LEU A 13 -13.90 -17.83 -3.87
C LEU A 13 -15.02 -16.83 -4.16
N ILE A 14 -15.98 -17.19 -5.02
CA ILE A 14 -17.16 -16.35 -5.29
C ILE A 14 -17.96 -16.12 -4.00
N ARG A 15 -18.15 -17.16 -3.19
CA ARG A 15 -18.90 -17.06 -1.93
C ARG A 15 -18.19 -16.16 -0.92
N GLN A 16 -16.88 -16.33 -0.76
CA GLN A 16 -16.06 -15.50 0.13
C GLN A 16 -16.05 -14.03 -0.30
N ALA A 17 -15.92 -13.77 -1.61
CA ALA A 17 -15.95 -12.42 -2.15
C ALA A 17 -17.29 -11.72 -1.88
N LYS A 18 -18.42 -12.42 -2.06
CA LYS A 18 -19.75 -11.88 -1.75
C LYS A 18 -19.92 -11.57 -0.28
N ALA A 19 -19.56 -12.50 0.61
CA ALA A 19 -19.64 -12.30 2.06
C ALA A 19 -18.79 -11.11 2.53
N TYR A 20 -17.59 -10.95 1.97
CA TYR A 20 -16.74 -9.80 2.24
C TYR A 20 -17.39 -8.49 1.78
N ALA A 21 -17.93 -8.49 0.55
CA ALA A 21 -18.53 -7.30 -0.04
C ALA A 21 -19.78 -6.85 0.73
N GLU A 22 -20.64 -7.79 1.13
CA GLU A 22 -21.81 -7.53 1.98
C GLU A 22 -21.41 -6.91 3.32
N ARG A 23 -20.37 -7.44 3.97
CA ARG A 23 -19.84 -6.89 5.23
C ARG A 23 -19.29 -5.47 5.07
N ASP A 24 -18.68 -5.16 3.93
CA ASP A 24 -18.13 -3.84 3.59
C ASP A 24 -19.20 -2.87 3.02
N GLY A 25 -20.44 -3.34 2.84
CA GLY A 25 -21.55 -2.55 2.27
C GLY A 25 -21.37 -2.24 0.78
N ARG A 26 -20.65 -3.09 0.04
CA ARG A 26 -20.32 -2.89 -1.38
C ARG A 26 -20.68 -4.11 -2.22
N SER A 27 -20.77 -3.93 -3.52
CA SER A 27 -20.87 -5.04 -4.46
C SER A 27 -19.49 -5.60 -4.82
N VAL A 28 -19.44 -6.89 -5.20
CA VAL A 28 -18.20 -7.49 -5.73
C VAL A 28 -17.71 -6.74 -6.98
N SER A 29 -18.62 -6.25 -7.82
CA SER A 29 -18.29 -5.46 -8.99
C SER A 29 -17.59 -4.14 -8.64
N GLU A 30 -18.03 -3.44 -7.58
CA GLU A 30 -17.36 -2.23 -7.08
C GLU A 30 -15.97 -2.51 -6.54
N LEU A 31 -15.79 -3.62 -5.80
CA LEU A 31 -14.48 -4.01 -5.28
C LEU A 31 -13.49 -4.29 -6.42
N VAL A 32 -13.91 -5.03 -7.43
CA VAL A 32 -13.07 -5.36 -8.59
C VAL A 32 -12.80 -4.11 -9.43
N ALA A 33 -13.79 -3.23 -9.62
CA ALA A 33 -13.58 -1.97 -10.32
C ALA A 33 -12.55 -1.08 -9.61
N ALA A 34 -12.64 -0.97 -8.28
CA ALA A 34 -11.68 -0.22 -7.47
C ALA A 34 -10.26 -0.83 -7.56
N TYR A 35 -10.16 -2.15 -7.59
CA TYR A 35 -8.88 -2.84 -7.79
C TYR A 35 -8.28 -2.55 -9.16
N PHE A 36 -9.06 -2.69 -10.24
CA PHE A 36 -8.58 -2.37 -11.59
C PHE A 36 -8.20 -0.90 -11.74
N ALA A 37 -8.96 0.02 -11.14
CA ALA A 37 -8.60 1.44 -11.13
C ALA A 37 -7.21 1.68 -10.52
N ARG A 38 -6.83 0.94 -9.46
CA ARG A 38 -5.48 1.01 -8.87
C ARG A 38 -4.41 0.40 -9.77
N LEU A 39 -4.71 -0.69 -10.47
CA LEU A 39 -3.75 -1.31 -11.39
C LEU A 39 -3.49 -0.44 -12.63
N THR A 40 -4.50 0.28 -13.10
CA THR A 40 -4.40 1.13 -14.30
C THR A 40 -4.00 2.56 -13.97
N GLN A 41 -3.89 2.92 -12.69
CA GLN A 41 -3.32 4.22 -12.31
C GLN A 41 -1.89 4.25 -12.83
N PRO A 42 -1.55 5.18 -13.74
CA PRO A 42 -0.16 5.38 -14.08
C PRO A 42 0.56 5.68 -12.78
N GLN A 43 1.57 4.88 -12.44
CA GLN A 43 2.49 5.28 -11.39
C GLN A 43 2.91 6.71 -11.74
N PRO A 44 2.70 7.70 -10.84
CA PRO A 44 3.24 9.01 -11.09
C PRO A 44 4.73 8.80 -11.43
N PRO A 45 5.26 9.43 -12.51
CA PRO A 45 6.68 9.32 -12.83
C PRO A 45 7.40 9.55 -11.51
N GLN A 46 8.19 8.56 -11.07
CA GLN A 46 8.72 8.43 -9.71
C GLN A 46 8.89 9.83 -9.15
N ALA A 47 7.95 10.26 -8.29
CA ALA A 47 8.04 11.60 -7.75
C ALA A 47 9.43 11.66 -7.14
N PRO A 48 10.25 12.70 -7.45
CA PRO A 48 11.56 12.83 -6.83
C PRO A 48 11.37 12.59 -5.33
N PRO A 49 12.22 11.74 -4.72
CA PRO A 49 11.97 11.06 -3.44
C PRO A 49 11.20 12.00 -2.54
N ALA A 50 9.94 11.61 -2.28
CA ALA A 50 8.87 12.46 -1.74
C ALA A 50 9.47 13.60 -0.94
N ALA A 51 9.34 14.84 -1.42
CA ALA A 51 9.73 16.02 -0.67
C ALA A 51 9.21 15.82 0.75
N ALA A 52 10.13 15.53 1.67
CA ALA A 52 9.80 14.95 2.97
C ALA A 52 8.65 15.74 3.58
N ALA A 53 7.64 15.04 4.12
CA ALA A 53 6.51 15.69 4.79
C ALA A 53 7.05 16.84 5.67
N PRO A 54 6.40 18.01 5.74
CA PRO A 54 7.01 19.23 6.28
C PRO A 54 7.64 19.06 7.67
N ARG A 55 7.14 18.12 8.48
CA ARG A 55 7.71 17.73 9.77
C ARG A 55 8.99 16.90 9.68
N THR A 56 9.08 15.95 8.75
CA THR A 56 10.27 15.10 8.58
C THR A 56 11.37 15.79 7.76
N ARG A 57 11.04 16.84 6.98
CA ARG A 57 12.04 17.66 6.29
C ARG A 57 13.04 18.33 7.24
N GLY A 58 12.60 18.79 8.41
CA GLY A 58 13.47 19.41 9.41
C GLY A 58 14.41 18.43 10.12
N LEU A 59 14.14 17.14 10.03
CA LEU A 59 14.98 16.08 10.61
C LEU A 59 16.01 15.54 9.62
N LEU A 60 15.86 15.83 8.33
CA LEU A 60 16.78 15.38 7.30
C LEU A 60 18.14 16.02 7.54
N GLY A 61 19.14 15.19 7.83
CA GLY A 61 20.51 15.64 8.13
C GLY A 61 20.80 15.89 9.62
N ALA A 62 19.85 15.68 10.53
CA ALA A 62 20.06 15.83 11.97
C ALA A 62 21.18 14.93 12.55
N LEU A 63 21.54 13.87 11.84
CA LEU A 63 22.63 12.95 12.19
C LEU A 63 23.84 13.05 11.24
N GLN A 64 23.92 14.08 10.39
CA GLN A 64 25.09 14.29 9.54
C GLN A 64 26.34 14.52 10.39
N GLY A 65 27.39 13.72 10.17
CA GLY A 65 28.62 13.76 10.95
C GLY A 65 28.59 12.93 12.24
N SER A 66 27.47 12.29 12.55
CA SER A 66 27.42 11.25 13.59
C SER A 66 28.20 10.01 13.14
N PRO A 67 28.88 9.30 14.05
CA PRO A 67 29.45 7.99 13.74
C PRO A 67 28.39 6.90 13.55
N LEU A 68 27.12 7.21 13.83
CA LEU A 68 26.01 6.28 13.74
C LEU A 68 25.68 5.92 12.29
N ASP A 69 25.53 4.63 12.03
CA ASP A 69 25.08 4.11 10.75
C ASP A 69 23.75 3.36 10.84
N GLU A 70 23.33 2.75 9.72
CA GLU A 70 22.07 2.03 9.65
C GLU A 70 22.10 0.71 10.46
N ASP A 71 23.27 0.13 10.66
CA ASP A 71 23.43 -1.13 11.40
C ASP A 71 23.26 -0.91 12.90
N ASP A 72 23.70 0.24 13.43
CA ASP A 72 23.40 0.64 14.82
C ASP A 72 21.89 0.66 15.10
N TYR A 73 21.10 1.17 14.14
CA TYR A 73 19.64 1.19 14.26
C TYR A 73 19.03 -0.21 14.22
N ARG A 74 19.55 -1.09 13.35
CA ARG A 74 19.11 -2.50 13.27
C ARG A 74 19.42 -3.25 14.56
N GLN A 75 20.61 -3.04 15.14
CA GLN A 75 20.98 -3.63 16.44
C GLN A 75 20.08 -3.15 17.58
N HIS A 76 19.77 -1.85 17.62
CA HIS A 76 18.82 -1.31 18.59
C HIS A 76 17.43 -1.97 18.48
N LEU A 77 16.91 -2.13 17.27
CA LEU A 77 15.61 -2.77 17.06
C LEU A 77 15.58 -4.22 17.52
N LEU A 78 16.67 -4.97 17.27
CA LEU A 78 16.82 -6.34 17.75
C LEU A 78 16.82 -6.41 19.28
N GLN A 79 17.50 -5.50 19.97
CA GLN A 79 17.49 -5.46 21.45
C GLN A 79 16.16 -5.01 22.05
N LYS A 80 15.41 -4.16 21.33
CA LYS A 80 14.15 -3.61 21.82
C LYS A 80 12.97 -4.57 21.65
N HIS A 81 13.00 -5.38 20.61
CA HIS A 81 11.88 -6.23 20.19
C HIS A 81 12.19 -7.73 20.15
N GLY A 82 13.47 -8.13 20.22
CA GLY A 82 13.91 -9.50 20.43
C GLY A 82 14.04 -9.81 21.91
#